data_AF-A0A0B2JVJ3-F1
#
_entry.id   AF-A0A0B2JVJ3-F1
#
_cell.length_a   1.000
_cell.length_b   1.000
_cell.length_c   1.000
_cell.angle_alpha   90.00
_cell.angle_beta   90.00
_cell.angle_gamma   90.00
#
_symmetry.space_group_name_H-M   'P 1'
#
loop_
_entity.id
_entity.type
_entity.pdbx_description
1 polymer ?
#
loop_
_entity_poly.entity_id
_entity_poly.type
_entity_poly.pdbx_seq_one_letter_code
_entity_poly.pdbx_strand_id
1 'polypeptide(L)' 'KTSEFEICYEDFNQNEKFYTKYLGDGLRYELSDFVSTINGHPRGGFKLTRAESIAIADVMEKFLAWRSSTPIEEGIVIG' A
#
# COMPACT_ATOMS: atom_id res chain seq x y z
N LYS A 1 -15.72 -7.37 -15.20
CA LYS A 1 -14.79 -6.27 -14.85
C LYS A 1 -15.51 -5.43 -13.81
N THR A 2 -15.10 -5.52 -12.54
CA THR A 2 -15.79 -4.84 -11.43
C THR A 2 -14.98 -3.58 -11.10
N SER A 3 -15.57 -2.42 -11.35
CA SER A 3 -14.92 -1.11 -11.21
C SER A 3 -15.40 -0.36 -9.96
N GLU A 4 -16.36 -0.94 -9.23
CA GLU A 4 -17.04 -0.37 -8.08
C GLU A 4 -17.33 -1.46 -7.06
N PHE A 5 -17.30 -1.11 -5.78
CA PHE A 5 -17.83 -1.91 -4.70
C PHE A 5 -18.61 -1.02 -3.73
N GLU A 6 -19.62 -1.60 -3.09
CA GLU A 6 -20.48 -0.91 -2.14
C GLU A 6 -20.27 -1.52 -0.75
N ILE A 7 -20.10 -0.66 0.25
CA ILE A 7 -20.15 -1.06 1.65
C ILE A 7 -21.59 -0.84 2.10
N CYS A 8 -22.30 -1.94 2.35
CA CYS A 8 -23.68 -1.91 2.84
C CYS A 8 -23.69 -1.95 4.37
N TYR A 9 -24.27 -0.93 4.99
CA TYR A 9 -24.49 -0.88 6.43
C TYR A 9 -25.93 -1.28 6.76
N GLU A 10 -26.24 -1.37 8.05
CA GLU A 10 -27.56 -1.74 8.56
C GLU A 10 -28.61 -0.64 8.28
N ASP A 11 -28.18 0.62 8.24
CA ASP A 11 -28.96 1.75 7.71
C ASP A 11 -28.56 2.04 6.26
N PHE A 12 -29.49 1.78 5.34
CA PHE A 12 -29.27 1.94 3.90
C PHE A 12 -28.94 3.38 3.48
N ASN A 13 -29.29 4.40 4.27
CA ASN A 13 -28.93 5.79 3.97
C ASN A 13 -27.44 6.06 4.18
N GLN A 14 -26.73 5.15 4.83
CA GLN A 14 -25.30 5.25 5.12
C GLN A 14 -24.44 4.43 4.17
N ASN A 15 -25.05 3.70 3.22
CA ASN A 15 -24.31 2.90 2.25
C ASN A 15 -23.32 3.76 1.46
N GLU A 16 -22.09 3.27 1.33
CA GLU A 16 -21.02 3.98 0.65
C GLU A 16 -20.60 3.25 -0.63
N LYS A 17 -20.60 3.97 -1.75
CA LYS A 17 -20.15 3.46 -3.05
C LYS A 17 -18.77 3.96 -3.39
N PHE A 18 -17.84 3.03 -3.57
CA PHE A 18 -16.46 3.33 -3.89
C PHE A 18 -16.17 3.04 -5.36
N TYR A 19 -15.78 4.09 -6.08
CA TYR A 19 -15.27 4.01 -7.45
C TYR A 19 -13.76 4.00 -7.40
N THR A 20 -13.14 2.83 -7.59
CA THR A 20 -11.69 2.76 -7.65
C THR A 20 -11.22 3.27 -9.02
N LYS A 21 -10.53 4.42 -9.05
CA LYS A 21 -9.78 4.86 -10.22
C LYS A 21 -8.64 3.87 -10.40
N TYR A 22 -8.88 2.90 -11.27
CA TYR A 22 -7.98 1.79 -11.52
C TYR A 22 -6.60 2.28 -11.97
N LEU A 23 -5.62 2.32 -11.06
CA LEU A 23 -4.28 2.87 -11.33
C LEU A 23 -3.29 1.84 -11.91
N GLY A 24 -3.75 0.63 -12.25
CA GLY A 24 -2.94 -0.38 -12.94
C GLY A 24 -3.14 -1.80 -12.39
N ASP A 25 -2.74 -2.79 -13.20
CA ASP A 25 -2.91 -4.23 -12.94
C ASP A 25 -2.22 -4.79 -11.69
N GLY A 26 -1.23 -4.09 -11.13
CA GLY A 26 -0.38 -4.60 -10.04
C GLY A 26 -1.09 -4.83 -8.69
N LEU A 27 -1.87 -3.86 -8.20
CA LEU A 27 -2.41 -3.88 -6.83
C LEU A 27 -3.33 -5.07 -6.56
N ARG A 28 -4.05 -5.55 -7.58
CA ARG A 28 -4.94 -6.72 -7.44
C ARG A 28 -4.16 -8.01 -7.23
N TYR A 29 -3.00 -8.15 -7.89
CA TYR A 29 -2.13 -9.31 -7.71
C TYR A 29 -1.42 -9.26 -6.35
N GLU A 30 -1.04 -8.06 -5.89
CA GLU A 30 -0.47 -7.87 -4.56
C GLU A 30 -1.47 -8.25 -3.46
N LEU A 31 -2.72 -7.78 -3.56
CA LEU A 31 -3.78 -8.09 -2.60
C LEU A 31 -4.19 -9.57 -2.62
N SER A 32 -4.39 -10.16 -3.80
CA SER A 32 -4.74 -11.58 -3.96
C SER A 32 -3.70 -12.50 -3.34
N ASP A 33 -2.42 -12.14 -3.50
CA ASP A 33 -1.32 -12.91 -2.95
C ASP A 33 -1.14 -12.66 -1.44
N PHE A 34 -1.42 -11.46 -0.93
CA PHE A 34 -1.49 -11.21 0.52
C PHE A 34 -2.55 -12.11 1.18
N VAL A 35 -3.76 -12.17 0.61
CA VAL A 35 -4.84 -13.05 1.09
C VAL A 35 -4.45 -14.53 0.95
N SER A 36 -3.79 -14.91 -0.14
CA SER A 36 -3.32 -16.29 -0.34
C SER A 36 -2.25 -16.69 0.68
N THR A 37 -1.37 -15.75 1.04
CA THR A 37 -0.35 -15.93 2.08
C THR A 37 -0.97 -16.08 3.47
N ILE A 38 -1.99 -15.30 3.81
CA ILE A 38 -2.76 -15.46 5.07
C ILE A 38 -3.46 -16.82 5.13
N ASN A 39 -4.05 -17.26 4.02
CA ASN A 39 -4.78 -18.53 3.92
C ASN A 39 -3.86 -19.76 3.80
N GLY A 40 -2.54 -19.62 3.98
CA GLY A 40 -1.58 -20.73 3.97
C GLY A 40 -1.32 -21.34 2.59
N HIS A 41 -1.71 -20.66 1.51
CA HIS A 41 -1.48 -21.08 0.12
C HIS A 41 -0.54 -20.09 -0.57
N PRO A 42 0.74 -19.99 -0.17
CA PRO A 42 1.69 -19.08 -0.80
C PRO A 42 1.83 -19.48 -2.28
N ARG A 43 1.34 -18.63 -3.19
CA ARG A 43 1.61 -18.81 -4.62
C ARG A 43 3.05 -18.34 -4.80
N GLY A 44 3.95 -19.27 -5.10
CA GLY A 44 5.41 -19.12 -5.02
C GLY A 44 6.06 -18.10 -5.98
N GLY A 45 5.58 -16.86 -6.03
CA GLY A 45 6.35 -15.73 -6.52
C GLY A 45 7.35 -15.31 -5.45
N PHE A 46 8.63 -15.23 -5.80
CA PHE A 46 9.64 -14.62 -4.93
C PHE A 46 9.23 -13.16 -4.66
N LYS A 47 8.66 -12.91 -3.48
CA LYS A 47 8.28 -11.58 -3.02
C LYS A 47 9.29 -11.06 -2.01
N LEU A 48 9.26 -9.74 -1.79
CA LEU A 48 9.99 -9.02 -0.74
C LEU A 48 10.12 -9.90 0.51
N THR A 49 11.34 -10.38 0.74
CA THR A 49 11.68 -11.16 1.91
C THR A 49 11.50 -10.31 3.16
N ARG A 50 11.38 -10.96 4.32
CA ARG A 50 11.37 -10.25 5.60
C ARG A 50 12.58 -9.31 5.74
N ALA A 51 13.76 -9.77 5.30
CA ALA A 51 14.99 -8.97 5.37
C ALA A 51 14.91 -7.72 4.49
N GLU A 52 14.41 -7.85 3.26
CA GLU A 52 14.22 -6.69 2.37
C GLU A 52 13.16 -5.73 2.90
N SER A 53 12.06 -6.24 3.46
CA SER A 53 11.04 -5.40 4.09
C SER A 53 11.59 -4.61 5.29
N ILE A 54 12.45 -5.23 6.11
CA ILE A 54 13.10 -4.55 7.24
C ILE A 54 14.08 -3.50 6.73
N ALA A 55 14.86 -3.81 5.69
CA ALA A 55 15.82 -2.86 5.11
C ALA A 55 15.11 -1.63 4.53
N ILE A 56 13.97 -1.82 3.85
CA ILE A 56 13.17 -0.70 3.32
C ILE A 56 12.62 0.16 4.46
N ALA A 57 12.10 -0.46 5.53
CA ALA A 57 11.61 0.28 6.69
C ALA A 57 12.71 1.12 7.35
N ASP A 58 13.91 0.56 7.54
CA ASP A 58 15.07 1.27 8.09
C ASP A 58 15.49 2.48 7.24
N VAL A 59 15.47 2.34 5.90
CA VAL A 59 15.74 3.48 4.99
C VAL A 59 14.67 4.57 5.13
N MET A 60 13.39 4.18 5.20
CA MET A 60 12.27 5.13 5.39
C MET A 60 12.38 5.86 6.72
N GLU A 61 12.71 5.17 7.81
CA GLU A 61 12.90 5.75 9.13
C GLU A 61 14.05 6.77 9.16
N LYS A 62 15.20 6.41 8.57
CA LYS A 62 16.34 7.33 8.44
C LYS A 62 15.99 8.58 7.63
N PHE A 63 15.26 8.41 6.54
CA PHE A 63 14.80 9.53 5.72
C PHE A 63 13.84 10.43 6.51
N LEU A 64 12.87 9.86 7.23
CA LEU A 64 11.92 10.62 8.03
C LEU A 64 12.62 11.38 9.16
N ALA A 65 13.57 10.74 9.86
CA ALA A 65 14.38 11.39 10.90
C ALA A 65 15.18 12.56 10.32
N TRP A 66 15.86 12.34 9.20
CA TRP A 66 16.60 13.39 8.49
C TRP A 66 15.69 14.56 8.09
N ARG A 67 14.51 14.26 7.51
CA ARG A 67 13.51 15.26 7.11
C ARG A 67 12.95 16.04 8.30
N SER A 68 12.73 15.39 9.44
CA SER A 68 12.29 16.06 10.66
C SER A 68 13.36 16.97 11.25
N SER A 69 14.64 16.60 11.15
CA SER A 69 15.76 17.43 11.61
C SER A 69 16.22 18.49 10.61
N THR A 70 15.79 18.40 9.35
CA THR A 70 16.21 19.29 8.27
C THR A 70 14.98 20.04 7.76
N PRO A 71 14.73 21.28 8.21
CA PRO A 71 13.71 22.13 7.60
C PRO A 71 14.16 22.43 6.17
N ILE A 72 13.56 21.73 5.22
CA ILE A 72 13.74 21.98 3.79
C ILE A 72 12.70 23.02 3.41
N GLU A 73 13.14 24.22 3.02
CA GLU A 73 12.23 25.16 2.36
C GLU A 73 11.84 24.55 1.00
N GLU A 74 10.54 24.57 0.68
CA GLU A 74 10.05 24.06 -0.61
C GLU A 74 10.83 24.71 -1.76
N GLY A 75 11.49 23.91 -2.59
CA GLY A 75 12.22 24.37 -3.77
C GLY A 75 13.75 24.37 -3.66
N ILE A 76 14.34 23.98 -2.52
CA ILE A 76 15.80 23.84 -2.40
C ILE A 76 16.25 22.43 -2.82
N VAL A 77 17.11 22.35 -3.84
CA VAL A 77 17.80 21.11 -4.24
C VAL A 77 19.01 20.92 -3.35
N ILE A 78 19.05 19.79 -2.65
CA ILE A 78 20.19 19.41 -1.80
C ILE A 78 21.10 18.55 -2.67
N GLY A 79 22.25 19.10 -3.05
CA GLY A 79 23.29 18.44 -3.86
C GLY A 79 24.28 17.67 -3.02
#